data_AF-A0A352Y572-F1
#
_entry.id   AF-A0A352Y572-F1
#
_cell.length_a   1.000
_cell.length_b   1.000
_cell.length_c   1.000
_cell.angle_alpha   90.00
_cell.angle_beta   90.00
_cell.angle_gamma   90.00
#
_symmetry.space_group_name_H-M   'P 1'
#
loop_
_entity.id
_entity.type
_entity.pdbx_description
1 polymer ?
#
loop_
_entity_poly.entity_id
_entity_poly.type
_entity_poly.pdbx_seq_one_letter_code
_entity_poly.pdbx_strand_id
1 'polypeptide(L)'
;MTPPVISPTGGWIGTTLFVLLFLAALILFGLRVSELVTLLAKARREDRTDHIDDRIGEFFLVVLGQSGVLRDPIPGIAHFFTFWGFIVIQFGLLNLILGAFNGTLPLLGDNPAFAVVLDAFAIFVLIALLLFAFRRAVIRPKQLSSFLHGPWDGYIILGLIMAVVVTLALVEGFQYAAYAASNGVAAANNSGAWTPIGT
;
A
#
# COMPACT_ATOMS: atom_id res chain seq x y z
N MET A 1 -8.05 21.73 -27.00
CA MET A 1 -8.26 22.40 -25.70
C MET A 1 -7.74 21.44 -24.65
N THR A 2 -6.68 21.78 -23.92
CA THR A 2 -6.25 20.95 -22.79
C THR A 2 -7.40 20.92 -21.78
N PRO A 3 -7.81 19.75 -21.27
CA PRO A 3 -8.84 19.70 -20.25
C PRO A 3 -8.43 20.62 -19.08
N PRO A 4 -9.38 21.30 -18.42
CA PRO A 4 -9.05 22.14 -17.27
C PRO A 4 -8.32 21.28 -16.25
N VAL A 5 -7.21 21.80 -15.69
CA VAL A 5 -6.49 21.14 -14.60
C VAL A 5 -7.45 21.04 -13.42
N ILE A 6 -8.06 19.87 -13.25
CA ILE A 6 -8.89 19.59 -12.08
C ILE A 6 -7.89 19.29 -10.96
N SER A 7 -7.60 20.28 -10.11
CA SER A 7 -6.81 19.99 -8.91
C SER A 7 -7.54 18.89 -8.12
N PRO A 8 -6.88 17.80 -7.71
CA PRO A 8 -7.52 16.73 -6.93
C PRO A 8 -8.24 17.23 -5.67
N THR A 9 -7.82 18.39 -5.19
CA THR A 9 -8.31 19.10 -4.00
C THR A 9 -9.46 20.08 -4.29
N GLY A 10 -9.90 20.22 -5.54
CA GLY A 10 -10.96 21.13 -5.96
C GLY A 10 -10.64 22.63 -5.80
N GLY A 11 -9.41 23.00 -5.41
CA GLY A 11 -8.94 24.38 -5.29
C GLY A 11 -7.96 24.60 -4.12
N TRP A 12 -7.66 25.87 -3.82
CA TRP A 12 -6.69 26.26 -2.79
C TRP A 12 -7.09 25.83 -1.37
N ILE A 13 -8.40 25.77 -1.07
CA ILE A 13 -8.91 25.31 0.23
C ILE A 13 -8.54 23.84 0.46
N GLY A 14 -8.86 22.96 -0.49
CA GLY A 14 -8.53 21.54 -0.34
C GLY A 14 -7.02 21.29 -0.34
N THR A 15 -6.25 22.05 -1.11
CA THR A 15 -4.78 21.95 -1.09
C THR A 15 -4.22 22.34 0.28
N THR A 16 -4.75 23.42 0.86
CA THR A 16 -4.34 23.87 2.20
C THR A 16 -4.68 22.81 3.25
N LEU A 17 -5.90 22.27 3.24
CA LEU A 17 -6.31 21.20 4.16
C LEU A 17 -5.45 19.95 4.01
N PHE A 18 -5.20 19.52 2.76
CA PHE A 18 -4.33 18.38 2.47
C PHE A 18 -2.92 18.58 3.04
N VAL A 19 -2.29 19.74 2.77
CA VAL A 19 -0.95 20.05 3.27
C VAL A 19 -0.92 20.08 4.80
N LEU A 20 -1.91 20.68 5.46
CA LEU A 20 -1.99 20.72 6.92
C LEU A 20 -2.11 19.31 7.51
N LEU A 21 -3.00 18.48 6.97
CA LEU A 21 -3.18 17.10 7.43
C LEU A 21 -1.92 16.25 7.18
N PHE A 22 -1.29 16.40 6.01
CA PHE A 22 -0.07 15.70 5.65
C PHE A 22 1.09 16.08 6.57
N LEU A 23 1.31 17.38 6.82
CA LEU A 23 2.34 17.85 7.74
C LEU A 23 2.05 17.40 9.18
N ALA A 24 0.80 17.47 9.64
CA ALA A 24 0.43 16.97 10.96
C ALA A 24 0.72 15.47 11.10
N ALA A 25 0.39 14.66 10.10
CA ALA A 25 0.69 13.22 10.08
C ALA A 25 2.20 12.96 10.13
N LEU A 26 3.01 13.68 9.34
CA LEU A 26 4.47 13.56 9.36
C LEU A 26 5.09 13.96 10.71
N ILE A 27 4.61 15.05 11.32
CA ILE A 27 5.08 15.50 12.64
C ILE A 27 4.77 14.46 13.71
N LEU A 28 3.51 13.99 13.78
CA LEU A 28 3.11 12.98 14.77
C LEU A 28 3.89 11.67 14.59
N PHE A 29 4.08 11.23 13.35
CA PHE A 29 4.89 10.07 13.03
C PHE A 29 6.35 10.27 13.47
N GLY A 30 6.96 11.41 13.12
CA GLY A 30 8.34 11.74 13.48
C GLY A 30 8.56 11.81 14.99
N LEU A 31 7.64 12.42 15.73
CA LEU A 31 7.66 12.44 17.20
C LEU A 31 7.63 11.02 17.78
N ARG A 32 6.72 10.17 17.28
CA ARG A 32 6.63 8.79 17.78
C ARG A 32 7.86 7.96 17.44
N VAL A 33 8.39 8.09 16.23
CA VAL A 33 9.64 7.43 15.83
C VAL A 33 10.80 7.88 16.71
N SER A 34 10.91 9.19 16.99
CA SER A 34 12.00 9.73 17.83
C SER A 34 11.98 9.15 19.25
N GLU A 35 10.79 8.96 19.82
CA GLU A 35 10.61 8.34 21.13
C GLU A 35 11.06 6.87 21.10
N LEU A 36 10.60 6.09 20.12
CA LEU A 36 10.97 4.68 19.96
C LEU A 36 12.47 4.50 19.72
N VAL A 37 13.08 5.34 18.88
CA VAL A 37 14.53 5.32 18.63
C VAL A 37 15.30 5.68 19.91
N THR A 38 14.82 6.67 20.68
CA THR A 38 15.44 7.05 21.96
C THR A 38 15.37 5.93 22.99
N LEU A 39 14.25 5.18 23.05
CA LEU A 39 14.11 4.00 23.90
C LEU A 39 15.05 2.88 23.45
N LEU A 40 15.13 2.61 22.15
CA LEU A 40 16.00 1.58 21.59
C LEU A 40 17.49 1.92 21.80
N ALA A 41 17.88 3.19 21.69
CA ALA A 41 19.25 3.64 21.91
C ALA A 41 19.73 3.46 23.36
N LYS A 42 18.80 3.37 24.32
CA LYS A 42 19.07 3.06 25.73
C LYS A 42 19.17 1.56 26.01
N ALA A 43 18.76 0.71 25.06
CA ALA A 43 18.88 -0.73 25.20
C ALA A 43 20.36 -1.17 25.15
N ARG A 44 20.62 -2.41 25.60
CA ARG A 44 21.97 -2.99 25.57
C ARG A 44 22.50 -2.98 24.13
N ARG A 45 23.73 -2.47 23.94
CA ARG A 45 24.40 -2.55 22.64
C ARG A 45 24.61 -4.01 22.26
N GLU A 46 24.15 -4.34 21.07
CA GLU A 46 24.35 -5.62 20.40
C GLU A 46 25.34 -5.37 19.27
N ASP A 47 26.34 -6.23 19.11
CA ASP A 47 27.15 -6.22 17.90
C ASP A 47 26.29 -6.73 16.76
N ARG A 48 26.15 -5.92 15.71
CA ARG A 48 25.35 -6.24 14.51
C ARG A 48 26.21 -6.39 13.27
N THR A 49 27.53 -6.29 13.45
CA THR A 49 28.52 -6.49 12.40
C THR A 49 29.13 -7.89 12.44
N ASP A 50 28.71 -8.70 13.41
CA ASP A 50 29.05 -10.11 13.48
C ASP A 50 28.16 -10.93 12.52
N HIS A 51 28.73 -11.97 11.90
CA HIS A 51 27.99 -12.95 11.08
C HIS A 51 27.10 -12.32 9.98
N ILE A 52 27.61 -11.30 9.28
CA ILE A 52 26.84 -10.54 8.28
C ILE A 52 26.24 -11.47 7.22
N ASP A 53 26.98 -12.46 6.75
CA ASP A 53 26.52 -13.40 5.71
C ASP A 53 25.30 -14.19 6.18
N ASP A 54 25.32 -14.72 7.41
CA ASP A 54 24.21 -15.45 8.00
C ASP A 54 22.98 -14.54 8.19
N ARG A 55 23.20 -13.31 8.66
CA ARG A 55 22.14 -12.32 8.90
C ARG A 55 21.48 -11.86 7.60
N ILE A 56 22.26 -11.69 6.52
CA ILE A 56 21.71 -11.36 5.20
C ILE A 56 20.86 -12.53 4.70
N GLY A 57 21.35 -13.77 4.79
CA GLY A 57 20.57 -14.96 4.44
C GLY A 57 19.27 -15.06 5.23
N GLU A 58 19.34 -14.83 6.54
CA GLU A 58 18.17 -14.81 7.42
C GLU A 58 17.20 -13.68 7.07
N PHE A 59 17.68 -12.49 6.72
CA PHE A 59 16.84 -11.39 6.26
C PHE A 59 16.04 -11.77 5.01
N PHE A 60 16.71 -12.34 3.99
CA PHE A 60 16.02 -12.78 2.77
C PHE A 60 14.99 -13.88 3.07
N LEU A 61 15.32 -14.83 3.95
CA LEU A 61 14.45 -15.96 4.26
C LEU A 61 13.26 -15.57 5.16
N VAL A 62 13.51 -14.79 6.21
CA VAL A 62 12.54 -14.50 7.27
C VAL A 62 11.76 -13.22 6.97
N VAL A 63 12.42 -12.18 6.46
CA VAL A 63 11.76 -10.88 6.20
C VAL A 63 11.13 -10.86 4.82
N LEU A 64 11.91 -11.13 3.76
CA LEU A 64 11.39 -11.10 2.39
C LEU A 64 10.62 -12.38 2.03
N GLY A 65 11.13 -13.54 2.46
CA GLY A 65 10.51 -14.84 2.26
C GLY A 65 9.40 -15.17 3.26
N GLN A 66 9.28 -14.40 4.36
CA GLN A 66 8.21 -14.53 5.35
C GLN A 66 8.03 -15.93 5.96
N SER A 67 9.11 -16.72 6.02
CA SER A 67 9.07 -18.12 6.45
C SER A 67 8.42 -18.32 7.82
N GLY A 68 8.56 -17.36 8.73
CA GLY A 68 7.97 -17.40 10.07
C GLY A 68 6.44 -17.33 10.05
N VAL A 69 5.85 -16.47 9.21
CA VAL A 69 4.40 -16.26 9.14
C VAL A 69 3.74 -17.34 8.28
N LEU A 70 4.44 -17.86 7.27
CA LEU A 70 3.99 -18.95 6.40
C LEU A 70 3.79 -20.29 7.14
N ARG A 71 4.21 -20.39 8.41
CA ARG A 71 3.93 -21.56 9.27
C ARG A 71 2.43 -21.77 9.52
N ASP A 72 1.62 -20.70 9.51
CA ASP A 72 0.16 -20.78 9.51
C ASP A 72 -0.34 -20.41 8.09
N PRO A 73 -0.65 -21.39 7.22
CA PRO A 73 -0.77 -21.15 5.77
C PRO A 73 -1.81 -20.11 5.39
N ILE A 74 -2.97 -20.09 6.07
CA ILE A 74 -4.09 -19.20 5.71
C ILE A 74 -3.72 -17.72 5.94
N PRO A 75 -3.41 -17.28 7.17
CA PRO A 75 -2.96 -15.91 7.40
C PRO A 75 -1.57 -15.63 6.83
N GLY A 76 -0.72 -16.65 6.67
CA GLY A 76 0.60 -16.51 6.06
C GLY A 76 0.55 -16.12 4.60
N ILE A 77 -0.26 -16.80 3.79
CA ILE A 77 -0.46 -16.47 2.37
C ILE A 77 -1.13 -15.09 2.23
N ALA A 78 -2.13 -14.80 3.06
CA ALA A 78 -2.74 -13.47 3.10
C ALA A 78 -1.69 -12.39 3.43
N HIS A 79 -0.82 -12.64 4.40
CA HIS A 79 0.25 -11.72 4.79
C HIS A 79 1.26 -11.51 3.66
N PHE A 80 1.65 -12.59 2.98
CA PHE A 80 2.54 -12.55 1.82
C PHE A 80 2.02 -11.62 0.72
N PHE A 81 0.74 -11.77 0.34
CA PHE A 81 0.13 -10.90 -0.65
C PHE A 81 -0.02 -9.46 -0.16
N THR A 82 -0.36 -9.23 1.11
CA THR A 82 -0.38 -7.85 1.63
C THR A 82 1.00 -7.20 1.60
N PHE A 83 2.06 -7.88 2.03
CA PHE A 83 3.41 -7.31 2.07
C PHE A 83 3.96 -7.01 0.68
N TRP A 84 3.96 -7.99 -0.22
CA TRP A 84 4.46 -7.80 -1.58
C TRP A 84 3.55 -6.90 -2.40
N GLY A 85 2.24 -6.97 -2.18
CA GLY A 85 1.29 -6.07 -2.81
C GLY A 85 1.52 -4.62 -2.43
N PHE A 86 1.76 -4.32 -1.15
CA PHE A 86 2.15 -2.97 -0.75
C PHE A 86 3.45 -2.51 -1.41
N ILE A 87 4.48 -3.36 -1.49
CA ILE A 87 5.73 -3.00 -2.19
C ILE A 87 5.47 -2.65 -3.66
N VAL A 88 4.69 -3.48 -4.37
CA VAL A 88 4.36 -3.25 -5.79
C VAL A 88 3.53 -1.98 -5.98
N ILE A 89 2.48 -1.78 -5.18
CA ILE A 89 1.62 -0.59 -5.23
C ILE A 89 2.43 0.69 -4.95
N GLN A 90 3.39 0.64 -4.03
CA GLN A 90 4.25 1.80 -3.74
C GLN A 90 5.10 2.21 -4.96
N PHE A 91 5.51 1.29 -5.83
CA PHE A 91 6.17 1.66 -7.08
C PHE A 91 5.24 2.40 -8.04
N GLY A 92 3.96 2.03 -8.10
CA GLY A 92 2.94 2.78 -8.84
C GLY A 92 2.76 4.20 -8.29
N LEU A 93 2.69 4.33 -6.96
CA LEU A 93 2.65 5.65 -6.29
C LEU A 93 3.90 6.49 -6.58
N LEU A 94 5.10 5.88 -6.55
CA LEU A 94 6.33 6.59 -6.89
C LEU A 94 6.33 7.09 -8.33
N ASN A 95 5.84 6.28 -9.27
CA ASN A 95 5.67 6.70 -10.67
C ASN A 95 4.70 7.88 -10.79
N LEU A 96 3.57 7.83 -10.09
CA LEU A 96 2.60 8.94 -10.04
C LEU A 96 3.21 10.23 -9.50
N ILE A 97 3.98 10.14 -8.39
CA ILE A 97 4.67 11.30 -7.81
C ILE A 97 5.69 11.87 -8.79
N LEU A 98 6.48 11.02 -9.45
CA LEU A 98 7.47 11.46 -10.43
C LEU A 98 6.81 12.11 -11.65
N GLY A 99 5.65 11.61 -12.09
CA GLY A 99 4.88 12.21 -13.18
C GLY A 99 4.50 13.67 -12.92
N ALA A 100 4.25 14.03 -11.65
CA ALA A 100 4.00 15.43 -11.26
C ALA A 100 5.22 16.35 -11.47
N PHE A 101 6.42 15.80 -11.56
CA PHE A 101 7.67 16.50 -11.87
C PHE A 101 8.16 16.26 -13.31
N ASN A 102 7.28 15.80 -14.22
CA ASN A 102 7.62 15.38 -15.58
C ASN A 102 8.68 14.26 -15.65
N GLY A 103 8.76 13.43 -14.61
CA GLY A 103 9.63 12.25 -14.57
C GLY A 103 8.82 10.96 -14.68
N THR A 104 9.45 9.89 -15.15
CA THR A 104 8.88 8.54 -15.14
C THR A 104 9.90 7.57 -14.57
N LEU A 105 9.43 6.51 -13.91
CA LEU A 105 10.33 5.40 -13.58
C LEU A 105 10.62 4.61 -14.86
N PRO A 106 11.89 4.48 -15.28
CA PRO A 106 12.25 3.67 -16.43
C PRO A 106 11.70 2.25 -16.23
N LEU A 107 11.11 1.66 -17.27
CA LEU A 107 10.55 0.29 -17.30
C LEU A 107 9.24 0.08 -16.52
N LEU A 108 8.81 1.02 -15.66
CA LEU A 108 7.60 0.89 -14.86
C LEU A 108 6.49 1.84 -15.32
N GLY A 109 6.82 3.06 -15.72
CA GLY A 109 5.81 4.11 -15.95
C GLY A 109 4.89 3.89 -17.15
N ASP A 110 5.41 3.38 -18.26
CA ASP A 110 4.64 3.16 -19.51
C ASP A 110 4.50 1.67 -19.85
N ASN A 111 4.73 0.79 -18.86
CA ASN A 111 4.82 -0.65 -19.11
C ASN A 111 3.46 -1.33 -18.84
N PRO A 112 2.76 -1.81 -19.88
CA PRO A 112 1.46 -2.44 -19.70
C PRO A 112 1.53 -3.71 -18.85
N ALA A 113 2.64 -4.46 -18.90
CA ALA A 113 2.80 -5.65 -18.07
C ALA A 113 2.91 -5.30 -16.58
N PHE A 114 3.58 -4.21 -16.23
CA PHE A 114 3.71 -3.76 -14.84
C PHE A 114 2.35 -3.38 -14.25
N ALA A 115 1.52 -2.74 -15.05
CA ALA A 115 0.20 -2.36 -14.64
C ALA A 115 -0.76 -3.57 -14.54
N VAL A 116 -0.60 -4.68 -15.31
CA VAL A 116 -1.33 -5.95 -15.04
C VAL A 116 -0.99 -6.44 -13.63
N VAL A 117 0.29 -6.39 -13.32
CA VAL A 117 0.82 -6.87 -12.04
C VAL A 117 0.25 -6.03 -10.91
N LEU A 118 0.19 -4.70 -11.07
CA LEU A 118 -0.41 -3.80 -10.09
C LEU A 118 -1.89 -4.17 -9.82
N ASP A 119 -2.71 -4.36 -10.85
CA ASP A 119 -4.12 -4.77 -10.73
C ASP A 119 -4.27 -6.08 -9.96
N ALA A 120 -3.48 -7.08 -10.36
CA ALA A 120 -3.51 -8.40 -9.75
C ALA A 120 -3.15 -8.31 -8.26
N PHE A 121 -2.10 -7.56 -7.92
CA PHE A 121 -1.72 -7.35 -6.53
C PHE A 121 -2.75 -6.54 -5.74
N ALA A 122 -3.38 -5.51 -6.32
CA ALA A 122 -4.45 -4.77 -5.67
C ALA A 122 -5.64 -5.69 -5.30
N ILE A 123 -6.03 -6.58 -6.22
CA ILE A 123 -7.08 -7.57 -5.97
C ILE A 123 -6.65 -8.57 -4.88
N PHE A 124 -5.42 -9.11 -4.96
CA PHE A 124 -4.93 -10.06 -3.96
C PHE A 124 -4.82 -9.44 -2.57
N VAL A 125 -4.37 -8.18 -2.49
CA VAL A 125 -4.35 -7.42 -1.23
C VAL A 125 -5.76 -7.27 -0.69
N LEU A 126 -6.73 -6.86 -1.53
CA LEU A 126 -8.12 -6.71 -1.09
C LEU A 126 -8.69 -8.02 -0.53
N ILE A 127 -8.48 -9.14 -1.22
CA ILE A 127 -8.89 -10.48 -0.75
C ILE A 127 -8.21 -10.80 0.59
N ALA A 128 -6.91 -10.55 0.72
CA ALA A 128 -6.17 -10.80 1.95
C ALA A 128 -6.70 -9.95 3.12
N LEU A 129 -7.06 -8.69 2.89
CA LEU A 129 -7.65 -7.82 3.91
C LEU A 129 -9.04 -8.30 4.35
N LEU A 130 -9.86 -8.79 3.42
CA LEU A 130 -11.14 -9.43 3.74
C LEU A 130 -10.94 -10.70 4.58
N LEU A 131 -9.94 -11.52 4.26
CA LEU A 131 -9.57 -12.69 5.06
C LEU A 131 -9.11 -12.30 6.46
N PHE A 132 -8.31 -11.24 6.61
CA PHE A 132 -7.91 -10.73 7.93
C PHE A 132 -9.10 -10.18 8.72
N ALA A 133 -10.01 -9.45 8.08
CA ALA A 133 -11.23 -8.95 8.69
C ALA A 133 -12.10 -10.12 9.17
N PHE A 134 -12.31 -11.12 8.33
CA PHE A 134 -13.07 -12.32 8.65
C PHE A 134 -12.43 -13.10 9.81
N ARG A 135 -11.13 -13.37 9.76
CA ARG A 135 -10.40 -14.08 10.82
C ARG A 135 -10.49 -13.34 12.15
N ARG A 136 -10.43 -12.01 12.14
CA ARG A 136 -10.51 -11.19 13.35
C ARG A 136 -11.94 -11.06 13.89
N ALA A 137 -12.94 -10.87 13.03
CA ALA A 137 -14.33 -10.64 13.43
C ALA A 137 -15.09 -11.93 13.77
N VAL A 138 -14.85 -13.02 13.02
CA VAL A 138 -15.61 -14.28 13.10
C VAL A 138 -14.81 -15.36 13.82
N ILE A 139 -13.63 -15.72 13.32
CA ILE A 139 -12.85 -16.85 13.88
C ILE A 139 -12.33 -16.53 15.28
N ARG A 140 -11.91 -15.29 15.52
CA ARG A 140 -11.38 -14.78 16.81
C ARG A 140 -10.36 -15.74 17.47
N PRO A 141 -9.22 -16.07 16.81
CA PRO A 141 -8.18 -16.91 17.41
C PRO A 141 -7.71 -16.40 18.77
N LYS A 142 -7.48 -17.30 19.74
CA LYS A 142 -6.95 -16.96 21.08
C LYS A 142 -5.60 -16.22 21.03
N GLN A 143 -4.85 -16.37 19.94
CA GLN A 143 -3.58 -15.68 19.70
C GLN A 143 -3.75 -14.16 19.54
N LEU A 144 -4.94 -13.71 19.12
CA LEU A 144 -5.25 -12.30 18.85
C LEU A 144 -5.85 -11.59 20.07
N SER A 145 -6.18 -12.32 21.13
CA SER A 145 -6.58 -11.72 22.41
C SER A 145 -5.34 -11.35 23.20
N SER A 146 -5.15 -10.05 23.44
CA SER A 146 -4.15 -9.53 24.36
C SER A 146 -4.80 -9.15 25.69
N PHE A 147 -4.15 -9.47 26.80
CA PHE A 147 -4.56 -8.99 28.12
C PHE A 147 -4.17 -7.52 28.35
N LEU A 148 -3.23 -6.98 27.57
CA LEU A 148 -2.65 -5.65 27.74
C LEU A 148 -3.30 -4.57 26.85
N HIS A 149 -3.79 -4.96 25.67
CA HIS A 149 -4.37 -4.04 24.69
C HIS A 149 -5.75 -4.56 24.23
N GLY A 150 -6.70 -3.63 24.09
CA GLY A 150 -8.03 -3.95 23.58
C GLY A 150 -8.00 -4.40 22.11
N PRO A 151 -9.07 -5.04 21.61
CA PRO A 151 -9.11 -5.54 20.23
C PRO A 151 -9.14 -4.43 19.17
N TRP A 152 -9.42 -3.19 19.57
CA TRP A 152 -9.70 -2.04 18.70
C TRP A 152 -8.52 -1.63 17.84
N ASP A 153 -7.29 -1.63 18.37
CA ASP A 153 -6.10 -1.21 17.62
C ASP A 153 -5.94 -1.99 16.31
N GLY A 154 -6.18 -3.31 16.38
CA GLY A 154 -6.11 -4.17 15.19
C GLY A 154 -7.22 -3.91 14.18
N TYR A 155 -8.43 -3.54 14.62
CA TYR A 155 -9.51 -3.15 13.71
C TYR A 155 -9.27 -1.77 13.09
N ILE A 156 -8.71 -0.84 13.85
CA ILE A 156 -8.37 0.51 13.37
C ILE A 156 -7.30 0.40 12.28
N ILE A 157 -6.20 -0.30 12.54
CA ILE A 157 -5.11 -0.48 11.56
C ILE A 157 -5.64 -1.19 10.30
N LEU A 158 -6.40 -2.27 10.47
CA LEU A 158 -7.00 -3.00 9.34
C LEU A 158 -7.95 -2.11 8.54
N GLY A 159 -8.75 -1.29 9.21
CA GLY A 159 -9.67 -0.34 8.59
C GLY A 159 -8.94 0.76 7.81
N LEU A 160 -7.86 1.31 8.36
CA LEU A 160 -7.03 2.31 7.68
C LEU A 160 -6.36 1.73 6.43
N ILE A 161 -5.80 0.52 6.53
CA ILE A 161 -5.19 -0.18 5.39
C ILE A 161 -6.24 -0.51 4.32
N MET A 162 -7.42 -0.99 4.72
CA MET A 162 -8.55 -1.22 3.82
C MET A 162 -8.98 0.08 3.13
N ALA A 163 -9.06 1.18 3.87
CA ALA A 163 -9.41 2.47 3.31
C ALA A 163 -8.43 2.88 2.21
N VAL A 164 -7.12 2.76 2.43
CA VAL A 164 -6.08 3.05 1.42
C VAL A 164 -6.31 2.25 0.14
N VAL A 165 -6.50 0.93 0.25
CA VAL A 165 -6.69 0.04 -0.91
C VAL A 165 -8.00 0.31 -1.64
N VAL A 166 -9.09 0.56 -0.91
CA VAL A 166 -10.39 0.90 -1.52
C VAL A 166 -10.32 2.26 -2.21
N THR A 167 -9.69 3.26 -1.59
CA THR A 167 -9.53 4.57 -2.22
C THR A 167 -8.68 4.50 -3.48
N LEU A 168 -7.66 3.64 -3.51
CA LEU A 168 -6.87 3.39 -4.70
C LEU A 168 -7.74 2.82 -5.83
N ALA A 169 -8.48 1.73 -5.55
CA ALA A 169 -9.40 1.13 -6.52
C ALA A 169 -10.48 2.10 -7.02
N LEU A 170 -10.97 3.00 -6.16
CA LEU A 170 -11.94 4.03 -6.54
C LEU A 170 -11.34 5.09 -7.48
N VAL A 171 -10.14 5.57 -7.19
CA VAL A 171 -9.43 6.53 -8.05
C VAL A 171 -9.26 5.94 -9.46
N GLU A 172 -8.82 4.69 -9.52
CA GLU A 172 -8.61 3.95 -10.78
C GLU A 172 -9.93 3.75 -11.53
N GLY A 173 -10.98 3.29 -10.84
CA GLY A 173 -12.30 3.10 -11.43
C GLY A 173 -12.90 4.39 -12.01
N PHE A 174 -12.71 5.53 -11.33
CA PHE A 174 -13.17 6.82 -11.84
C PHE A 174 -12.34 7.32 -13.02
N GLN A 175 -11.02 7.08 -13.03
CA GLN A 175 -10.16 7.40 -14.18
C GLN A 175 -10.60 6.63 -15.43
N TYR A 176 -10.87 5.33 -15.29
CA TYR A 176 -11.39 4.51 -16.39
C TYR A 176 -12.74 5.02 -16.91
N ALA A 177 -13.68 5.33 -16.00
CA ALA A 177 -14.99 5.86 -16.38
C ALA A 177 -14.88 7.21 -17.11
N ALA A 178 -14.00 8.10 -16.65
CA ALA A 178 -13.74 9.39 -17.28
C ALA A 178 -13.11 9.24 -18.68
N TYR A 179 -12.16 8.32 -18.83
CA TYR A 179 -11.56 7.99 -20.12
C TYR A 179 -12.60 7.49 -21.11
N ALA A 180 -13.44 6.53 -20.70
CA ALA A 180 -14.51 5.97 -21.52
C ALA A 180 -15.55 7.04 -21.95
N ALA A 181 -15.88 7.98 -21.06
CA ALA A 181 -16.77 9.09 -21.35
C ALA A 181 -16.17 10.08 -22.37
N SER A 182 -14.86 10.35 -22.30
CA SER A 182 -14.17 11.31 -23.16
C SER A 182 -13.94 10.82 -24.60
N ASN A 183 -13.73 9.51 -24.78
CA ASN A 183 -13.39 8.90 -26.08
C ASN A 183 -14.57 8.18 -26.76
N GLY A 184 -15.75 8.17 -26.11
CA GLY A 184 -16.94 7.47 -26.58
C GLY A 184 -16.90 5.96 -26.33
N VAL A 185 -18.05 5.37 -25.99
CA VAL A 185 -18.21 3.94 -25.67
C VAL A 185 -17.67 3.03 -26.78
N ALA A 186 -17.68 3.48 -28.04
CA ALA A 186 -17.11 2.76 -29.17
C ALA A 186 -15.57 2.70 -29.15
N ALA A 187 -14.83 3.72 -28.71
CA ALA A 187 -13.37 3.59 -28.56
C ALA A 187 -12.98 2.71 -27.36
N ALA A 188 -13.83 2.68 -26.32
CA ALA A 188 -13.68 1.78 -25.17
C ALA A 188 -14.04 0.31 -25.48
N ASN A 189 -14.92 0.07 -26.46
CA ASN A 189 -15.37 -1.27 -26.88
C ASN A 189 -14.58 -1.81 -28.10
N ASN A 190 -14.08 -0.93 -28.97
CA ASN A 190 -13.29 -1.29 -30.17
C ASN A 190 -11.81 -1.49 -29.87
N SER A 191 -11.33 -1.15 -28.66
CA SER A 191 -9.99 -1.52 -28.26
C SER A 191 -9.91 -3.01 -27.91
N GLY A 192 -10.95 -3.63 -27.31
CA GLY A 192 -10.87 -5.01 -26.77
C GLY A 192 -9.66 -5.23 -25.84
N ALA A 193 -8.94 -4.17 -25.53
CA ALA A 193 -7.62 -4.13 -24.98
C ALA A 193 -7.84 -3.47 -23.64
N TRP A 194 -7.88 -4.33 -22.64
CA TRP A 194 -7.57 -3.98 -21.28
C TRP A 194 -6.47 -2.90 -21.29
N THR A 195 -6.80 -1.71 -20.79
CA THR A 195 -5.84 -0.63 -20.56
C THR A 195 -5.32 -0.80 -19.14
N PRO A 196 -4.05 -1.16 -18.97
CA PRO A 196 -3.42 -1.36 -17.68
C PRO A 196 -3.62 -0.21 -16.69
N ILE A 197 -3.82 -0.53 -15.40
CA ILE A 197 -3.85 0.49 -14.34
C ILE A 197 -2.43 0.96 -14.06
N GLY A 198 -2.10 2.16 -14.54
CA GLY A 198 -0.79 2.77 -14.33
C GLY A 198 -0.23 3.50 -15.55
N THR A 199 -0.92 3.45 -16.69
CA THR A 199 -0.63 4.28 -17.88
C THR A 199 -1.39 5.61 -17.86
#